data_AF-A0A1V4YNP6-F1
#
_entry.id   AF-A0A1V4YNP6-F1
#
_cell.length_a   1.000
_cell.length_b   1.000
_cell.length_c   1.000
_cell.angle_alpha   90.00
_cell.angle_beta   90.00
_cell.angle_gamma   90.00
#
_symmetry.space_group_name_H-M   'P 1'
#
loop_
_entity.id
_entity.type
_entity.pdbx_description
1 polymer ?
#
loop_
_entity_poly.entity_id
_entity_poly.type
_entity_poly.pdbx_seq_one_letter_code
_entity_poly.pdbx_strand_id
1 'polypeptide(L)'
;MDIGKVVTDAVKYPLSGWNRFFLLGLVFLISAVLSSIPVYIGIHDASRLIFSFIAWLIGLFAGGYLLRIIQASIAELDELPDFDEWRELFINGLKYFLVHFIYFLQP
;
A
#
# COMPACT_ATOMS: atom_id res chain seq x y z
N MET A 1 8.64 -6.06 -29.28
CA MET A 1 8.83 -6.10 -27.82
C MET A 1 9.86 -7.17 -27.50
N ASP A 2 10.91 -6.82 -26.78
CA ASP A 2 11.87 -7.77 -26.25
C ASP A 2 11.44 -8.15 -24.83
N ILE A 3 10.97 -9.38 -24.65
CA ILE A 3 10.46 -9.87 -23.35
C ILE A 3 11.56 -9.82 -22.29
N GLY A 4 12.82 -10.06 -22.67
CA GLY A 4 13.95 -10.03 -21.76
C GLY A 4 14.17 -8.64 -21.17
N LYS A 5 14.02 -7.59 -21.98
CA LYS A 5 14.09 -6.20 -21.52
C LYS A 5 12.93 -5.85 -20.58
N VAL A 6 11.70 -6.19 -20.97
CA VAL A 6 10.50 -5.92 -20.13
C VAL A 6 10.62 -6.56 -18.75
N VAL A 7 11.04 -7.83 -18.67
CA VAL A 7 11.25 -8.51 -17.39
C VAL A 7 12.37 -7.86 -16.58
N THR A 8 13.47 -7.50 -17.24
CA THR A 8 14.61 -6.84 -16.59
C THR A 8 14.20 -5.49 -16.00
N ASP A 9 13.44 -4.68 -16.73
CA ASP A 9 13.01 -3.35 -16.32
C ASP A 9 11.98 -3.44 -15.18
N ALA A 10 11.04 -4.39 -15.26
CA ALA A 10 10.05 -4.63 -14.21
C ALA A 10 10.67 -5.06 -12.86
N VAL A 11 11.80 -5.78 -12.89
CA VAL A 11 12.52 -6.16 -11.66
C VAL A 11 13.42 -5.03 -11.17
N LYS A 12 14.06 -4.27 -12.07
CA LYS A 12 14.91 -3.14 -11.70
C LYS A 12 14.12 -2.02 -11.03
N TYR A 13 12.92 -1.73 -11.50
CA TYR A 13 12.09 -0.65 -10.98
C TYR A 13 11.89 -0.69 -9.45
N PRO A 14 11.36 -1.78 -8.85
CA PRO A 14 11.22 -1.86 -7.39
C PRO A 14 12.56 -1.94 -6.64
N LEU A 15 13.61 -2.47 -7.28
CA LEU A 15 14.92 -2.63 -6.66
C LEU A 15 15.79 -1.35 -6.69
N SER A 16 15.49 -0.43 -7.61
CA SER A 16 16.14 0.89 -7.73
C SER A 16 16.01 1.69 -6.43
N GLY A 17 14.86 1.56 -5.76
CA GLY A 17 14.57 2.21 -4.48
C GLY A 17 14.41 1.22 -3.32
N TRP A 18 15.40 0.37 -3.05
CA TRP A 18 15.33 -0.70 -2.03
C TRP A 18 14.74 -0.21 -0.69
N ASN A 19 15.20 0.91 -0.14
CA ASN A 19 14.67 1.42 1.14
C ASN A 19 13.16 1.71 1.10
N ARG A 20 12.68 2.28 -0.01
CA ARG A 20 11.27 2.66 -0.22
C ARG A 20 10.39 1.42 -0.40
N PHE A 21 10.89 0.43 -1.16
CA PHE A 21 10.24 -0.87 -1.31
C PHE A 21 10.09 -1.59 0.04
N PHE A 22 11.15 -1.63 0.85
CA PHE A 22 11.12 -2.24 2.18
C PHE A 22 10.17 -1.50 3.12
N LEU A 23 10.10 -0.17 3.04
CA LEU A 23 9.19 0.62 3.84
C LEU A 23 7.72 0.34 3.49
N LEU A 24 7.39 0.24 2.21
CA LEU A 24 6.04 -0.19 1.78
C LEU A 24 5.70 -1.59 2.31
N GLY A 25 6.62 -2.55 2.17
CA GLY A 25 6.45 -3.90 2.70
C GLY A 25 6.25 -3.90 4.22
N LEU A 26 7.01 -3.09 4.95
CA LEU A 26 6.89 -2.95 6.40
C LEU A 26 5.53 -2.36 6.81
N VAL A 27 5.03 -1.34 6.13
CA VAL A 27 3.70 -0.76 6.39
C VAL A 27 2.60 -1.82 6.20
N PHE A 28 2.69 -2.62 5.13
CA PHE A 28 1.78 -3.75 4.91
C PHE A 28 1.86 -4.79 6.03
N LEU A 29 3.07 -5.20 6.40
CA LEU A 29 3.29 -6.19 7.45
C LEU A 29 2.75 -5.70 8.81
N ILE A 30 3.04 -4.46 9.20
CA ILE A 30 2.52 -3.86 10.44
C ILE A 30 0.99 -3.85 10.44
N SER A 31 0.38 -3.44 9.34
CA SER A 31 -1.09 -3.41 9.22
C SER A 31 -1.68 -4.82 9.35
N ALA A 32 -1.11 -5.80 8.67
CA ALA A 32 -1.57 -7.20 8.73
C ALA A 32 -1.39 -7.81 10.12
N VAL A 33 -0.24 -7.60 10.76
CA VAL A 33 0.06 -8.12 12.10
C VAL A 33 -0.85 -7.46 13.14
N LEU A 34 -1.01 -6.13 13.10
CA LEU A 34 -1.88 -5.41 14.04
C LEU A 34 -3.34 -5.88 13.95
N SER A 35 -3.82 -6.19 12.75
CA SER A 35 -5.18 -6.71 12.55
C SER A 35 -5.37 -8.14 13.06
N SER A 36 -4.30 -8.95 13.09
CA SER A 36 -4.38 -10.39 13.37
C SER A 36 -4.03 -10.76 14.81
N ILE A 37 -3.20 -9.97 15.51
CA ILE A 37 -2.87 -10.20 16.94
C ILE A 37 -4.11 -10.45 17.80
N PRO A 38 -5.16 -9.59 17.78
CA PRO A 38 -6.34 -9.78 18.63
C PRO A 38 -7.03 -11.12 18.40
N VAL A 39 -7.02 -11.63 17.17
CA VAL A 39 -7.62 -12.91 16.82
C VAL A 39 -6.84 -14.08 17.43
N TYR A 40 -5.51 -14.04 17.37
CA TYR A 40 -4.66 -15.11 17.90
C TYR A 40 -4.63 -15.16 19.43
N ILE A 41 -4.80 -14.03 20.10
CA ILE A 41 -4.85 -13.94 21.57
C ILE A 41 -6.27 -14.12 22.14
N GLY A 42 -7.26 -14.39 21.29
CA GLY A 42 -8.64 -14.67 21.71
C GLY A 42 -9.46 -13.44 22.12
N ILE A 43 -9.08 -12.23 21.69
CA ILE A 43 -9.90 -11.03 21.86
C ILE A 43 -11.02 -11.06 20.82
N HIS A 44 -12.24 -11.31 21.29
CA HIS A 44 -13.44 -11.35 20.45
C HIS A 44 -14.42 -10.19 20.73
N ASP A 45 -14.05 -9.28 21.63
CA ASP A 45 -14.89 -8.15 22.05
C ASP A 45 -14.75 -6.93 21.12
N ALA A 46 -15.47 -5.87 21.44
CA ALA A 46 -15.46 -4.59 20.70
C ALA A 46 -14.06 -3.99 20.53
N SER A 47 -13.10 -4.29 21.42
CA SER A 47 -11.72 -3.85 21.31
C SER A 47 -11.04 -4.38 20.03
N ARG A 48 -11.43 -5.55 19.52
CA ARG A 48 -10.94 -6.09 18.24
C ARG A 48 -11.21 -5.12 17.08
N LEU A 49 -12.40 -4.50 17.07
CA LEU A 49 -12.78 -3.56 16.02
C LEU A 49 -11.88 -2.32 16.02
N ILE A 50 -11.42 -1.88 17.18
CA ILE A 50 -10.50 -0.75 17.31
C ILE A 50 -9.16 -1.08 16.66
N PHE A 51 -8.59 -2.26 16.94
CA PHE A 51 -7.35 -2.71 16.30
C PHE A 51 -7.49 -2.85 14.78
N SER A 52 -8.58 -3.44 14.31
CA SER A 52 -8.85 -3.56 12.87
C SER A 52 -9.00 -2.19 12.20
N PHE A 53 -9.68 -1.25 12.86
CA PHE A 53 -9.85 0.10 12.33
C PHE A 53 -8.53 0.86 12.25
N ILE A 54 -7.67 0.76 13.28
CA ILE A 54 -6.32 1.36 13.27
C ILE A 54 -5.46 0.71 12.18
N ALA A 55 -5.46 -0.62 12.07
CA ALA A 55 -4.72 -1.33 11.02
C ALA A 55 -5.17 -0.90 9.62
N TRP A 56 -6.48 -0.73 9.42
CA TRP A 56 -7.03 -0.22 8.17
C TRP A 56 -6.59 1.22 7.88
N LEU A 57 -6.58 2.11 8.87
CA LEU A 57 -6.07 3.47 8.71
C LEU A 57 -4.59 3.51 8.31
N ILE A 58 -3.76 2.63 8.87
CA ILE A 58 -2.35 2.50 8.47
C ILE A 58 -2.25 1.97 7.03
N GLY A 59 -3.09 1.01 6.66
CA GLY A 59 -3.19 0.48 5.31
C GLY A 59 -3.52 1.52 4.23
N LEU A 60 -4.19 2.62 4.58
CA LEU A 60 -4.46 3.72 3.64
C LEU A 60 -3.16 4.35 3.11
N PHE A 61 -2.10 4.44 3.92
CA PHE A 61 -0.82 4.96 3.46
C PHE A 61 -0.21 4.07 2.38
N ALA A 62 -0.35 2.75 2.52
CA ALA A 62 0.10 1.81 1.50
C ALA A 62 -0.72 1.96 0.21
N GLY A 63 -2.04 2.06 0.29
CA GLY A 63 -2.90 2.30 -0.88
C GLY A 63 -2.61 3.63 -1.58
N GLY A 64 -2.33 4.68 -0.82
CA GLY A 64 -1.97 5.98 -1.37
C GLY A 64 -0.61 5.98 -2.05
N TYR A 65 0.35 5.26 -1.48
CA TYR A 65 1.66 5.07 -2.09
C TYR A 65 1.58 4.23 -3.37
N LEU A 66 0.71 3.21 -3.42
CA LEU A 66 0.44 2.46 -4.66
C LEU A 66 -0.09 3.37 -5.78
N LEU A 67 -0.99 4.30 -5.48
CA LEU A 67 -1.42 5.29 -6.47
C LEU A 67 -0.27 6.20 -6.92
N ARG A 68 0.61 6.61 -6.01
CA ARG A 68 1.80 7.40 -6.34
C ARG A 68 2.77 6.63 -7.25
N ILE A 69 2.96 5.33 -7.01
CA ILE A 69 3.73 4.45 -7.91
C ILE A 69 3.09 4.44 -9.30
N ILE A 70 1.77 4.25 -9.40
CA ILE A 70 1.07 4.25 -10.70
C ILE A 70 1.27 5.58 -11.42
N GLN A 71 1.17 6.71 -10.72
CA GLN A 71 1.42 8.03 -11.29
C GLN A 71 2.87 8.19 -11.78
N ALA A 72 3.84 7.73 -11.00
CA ALA A 72 5.25 7.75 -11.38
C ALA A 72 5.52 6.87 -12.62
N SER A 73 4.89 5.70 -12.72
CA SER A 73 4.98 4.82 -13.89
C SER A 73 4.34 5.46 -15.13
N ILE A 74 3.23 6.18 -14.98
CA ILE A 74 2.61 6.94 -16.08
C ILE A 74 3.50 8.11 -16.52
N ALA A 75 4.24 8.70 -15.59
CA ALA A 75 5.21 9.76 -15.85
C ALA A 75 6.56 9.24 -16.36
N GLU A 76 6.68 7.94 -16.67
CA GLU A 76 7.91 7.28 -17.15
C GLU A 76 9.12 7.48 -16.21
N LEU A 77 8.86 7.58 -14.90
CA LEU A 77 9.93 7.61 -13.90
C LEU A 77 10.44 6.18 -13.67
N ASP A 78 11.75 5.97 -13.79
CA ASP A 78 12.42 4.68 -13.59
C ASP A 78 12.75 4.38 -12.12
N GLU A 79 12.42 5.29 -11.21
CA GLU A 79 12.67 5.15 -9.79
C GLU A 79 11.37 5.12 -8.98
N LEU A 80 11.41 4.40 -7.86
CA LEU A 80 10.33 4.43 -6.88
C LEU A 80 10.22 5.83 -6.25
N PRO A 81 9.00 6.40 -6.16
CA PRO A 81 8.78 7.70 -5.56
C PRO A 81 9.05 7.69 -4.06
N ASP A 82 9.38 8.84 -3.48
CA ASP A 82 9.63 8.95 -2.05
C ASP A 82 8.36 8.75 -1.20
N PHE A 83 8.57 8.23 0.01
CA PHE A 83 7.54 8.07 1.04
C PHE A 83 7.45 9.31 1.93
N ASP A 84 7.62 10.47 1.31
CA ASP A 84 7.42 11.78 1.91
C ASP A 84 5.95 12.20 1.80
N GLU A 85 5.64 13.43 2.21
CA GLU A 85 4.32 14.03 2.00
C GLU A 85 3.14 13.17 2.51
N TRP A 86 3.21 12.76 3.78
CA TRP A 86 2.30 11.76 4.35
C TRP A 86 0.83 12.17 4.28
N ARG A 87 0.55 13.49 4.25
CA ARG A 87 -0.78 14.03 4.00
C ARG A 87 -1.31 13.66 2.62
N GLU A 88 -0.48 13.75 1.59
CA GLU A 88 -0.87 13.39 0.23
C GLU A 88 -1.06 11.87 0.12
N LEU A 89 -0.15 11.08 0.70
CA LEU A 89 -0.30 9.63 0.77
C LEU A 89 -1.62 9.24 1.44
N PHE A 90 -2.00 9.89 2.54
CA PHE A 90 -3.27 9.63 3.19
C PHE A 90 -4.47 9.99 2.31
N ILE A 91 -4.46 11.16 1.65
CA ILE A 91 -5.53 11.60 0.74
C ILE A 91 -5.64 10.65 -0.46
N ASN A 92 -4.52 10.24 -1.04
CA ASN A 92 -4.49 9.26 -2.13
C ASN A 92 -4.97 7.90 -1.63
N GLY A 93 -4.63 7.49 -0.42
CA GLY A 93 -5.15 6.29 0.22
C GLY A 93 -6.68 6.29 0.33
N LEU A 94 -7.25 7.42 0.74
CA LEU A 94 -8.69 7.60 0.77
C LEU A 94 -9.32 7.52 -0.63
N LYS A 95 -8.71 8.15 -1.65
CA LYS A 95 -9.16 8.03 -3.04
C LYS A 95 -9.10 6.58 -3.54
N TYR A 96 -7.99 5.89 -3.27
CA TYR A 96 -7.80 4.48 -3.61
C TYR A 96 -8.92 3.64 -2.99
N PHE A 97 -9.15 3.80 -1.69
CA PHE A 97 -10.22 3.10 -0.98
C PHE A 97 -11.60 3.41 -1.54
N LEU A 98 -11.92 4.69 -1.81
CA LEU A 98 -13.21 5.08 -2.38
C LEU A 98 -13.45 4.44 -3.74
N VAL A 99 -12.46 4.44 -4.63
CA VAL A 99 -12.57 3.77 -5.92
C VAL A 99 -12.79 2.27 -5.71
N HIS A 100 -11.96 1.63 -4.89
CA HIS A 100 -12.10 0.20 -4.59
C HIS A 100 -13.47 -0.16 -4.00
N PHE A 101 -13.99 0.70 -3.13
CA PHE A 101 -15.31 0.57 -2.52
C PHE A 101 -16.43 0.69 -3.55
N ILE A 102 -16.36 1.68 -4.46
CA ILE A 102 -17.34 1.85 -5.54
C ILE A 102 -17.34 0.62 -6.46
N TYR A 103 -16.17 0.13 -6.86
CA TYR A 103 -16.06 -1.08 -7.69
C TYR A 103 -16.56 -2.32 -6.95
N PHE A 104 -16.35 -2.41 -5.63
CA PHE A 104 -16.88 -3.49 -4.81
C PHE A 104 -18.42 -3.48 -4.70
N LEU A 105 -19.06 -2.31 -4.80
CA LEU A 105 -20.52 -2.20 -4.82
C LEU A 105 -21.12 -2.60 -6.17
N GLN A 106 -20.33 -2.60 -7.24
CA GLN A 106 -20.77 -3.05 -8.55
C GLN A 106 -20.80 -4.60 -8.57
N PRO A 107 -21.92 -5.23 -9.00
CA PRO A 107 -22.02 -6.69 -9.11
C PRO A 107 -21.04 -7.30 -10.12
#